data_AF-A0A2W1LR87-F1
#
_entry.id   AF-A0A2W1LR87-F1
#
_cell.length_a   1.000
_cell.length_b   1.000
_cell.length_c   1.000
_cell.angle_alpha   90.00
_cell.angle_beta   90.00
_cell.angle_gamma   90.00
#
_symmetry.space_group_name_H-M   'P 1'
#
loop_
_entity.id
_entity.type
_entity.pdbx_description
1 polymer ?
#
loop_
_entity_poly.entity_id
_entity_poly.type
_entity_poly.pdbx_seq_one_letter_code
_entity_poly.pdbx_strand_id
1 'polypeptide(L)' 'MERISIWTLKKLPLDDIVDYIQLHGSTDLQARIAEVSLDDYIRMTAAQGADRIKQQIAVIPEEKYDEFLLELIDE' A
#
# COMPACT_ATOMS: atom_id res chain seq x y z
N MET A 1 -11.87 16.97 -3.01
CA MET A 1 -10.46 16.56 -2.81
C MET A 1 -9.89 16.29 -4.19
N GLU A 2 -8.74 16.88 -4.52
CA GLU A 2 -8.02 16.54 -5.74
C GLU A 2 -7.49 15.11 -5.60
N ARG A 3 -7.78 14.22 -6.56
CA ARG A 3 -7.23 12.86 -6.54
C ARG A 3 -5.75 12.95 -6.91
N ILE A 4 -4.90 12.34 -6.10
CA ILE A 4 -3.48 12.19 -6.43
C ILE A 4 -3.36 11.33 -7.70
N SER A 5 -2.42 11.68 -8.58
CA SER A 5 -2.17 10.87 -9.79
C SER A 5 -1.25 9.70 -9.47
N ILE A 6 -1.35 8.59 -10.21
CA ILE A 6 -0.43 7.46 -10.07
C ILE A 6 1.03 7.88 -10.30
N TRP A 7 1.26 8.82 -11.22
CA TRP A 7 2.58 9.38 -11.48
C TRP A 7 3.14 10.15 -10.29
N THR A 8 2.27 10.74 -9.47
CA THR A 8 2.66 11.39 -8.22
C THR A 8 3.02 10.32 -7.19
N LEU A 9 2.18 9.30 -7.01
CA LEU A 9 2.44 8.20 -6.07
C LEU A 9 3.76 7.47 -6.35
N LYS A 10 4.04 7.14 -7.62
CA LYS A 10 5.29 6.46 -8.01
C LYS A 10 6.56 7.29 -7.75
N LYS A 11 6.43 8.61 -7.58
CA LYS A 11 7.56 9.52 -7.30
C LYS A 11 7.74 9.80 -5.82
N LEU A 12 6.80 9.38 -4.97
CA LEU A 12 6.93 9.57 -3.54
C LEU A 12 8.07 8.69 -2.99
N PRO A 13 8.79 9.18 -1.97
CA PRO A 13 9.63 8.33 -1.13
C PRO A 13 8.87 7.09 -0.64
N LEU A 14 9.57 5.98 -0.43
CA LEU A 14 8.96 4.72 0.00
C LEU A 14 8.18 4.87 1.32
N ASP A 15 8.69 5.67 2.26
CA ASP A 15 8.00 5.91 3.53
C ASP A 15 6.69 6.69 3.32
N ASP A 16 6.72 7.72 2.49
CA ASP A 16 5.54 8.54 2.17
C ASP A 16 4.45 7.73 1.45
N ILE A 17 4.82 6.80 0.56
CA ILE A 17 3.82 5.93 -0.09
C ILE A 17 3.24 4.88 0.87
N VAL A 18 4.04 4.35 1.80
CA VAL A 18 3.55 3.44 2.84
C VAL A 18 2.55 4.17 3.73
N ASP A 19 2.89 5.38 4.18
CA ASP A 19 1.98 6.22 4.98
C ASP A 19 0.69 6.52 4.20
N TYR A 20 0.79 6.82 2.91
CA TYR A 20 -0.36 7.07 2.04
C TYR A 20 -1.25 5.82 1.93
N ILE A 21 -0.68 4.64 1.71
CA ILE A 21 -1.39 3.35 1.69
C ILE A 21 -2.10 3.10 3.02
N GLN A 22 -1.45 3.37 4.16
CA GLN A 22 -2.05 3.16 5.48
C GLN A 22 -3.22 4.10 5.77
N LEU A 23 -3.14 5.34 5.30
CA LEU A 23 -4.16 6.37 5.54
C LEU A 23 -5.36 6.25 4.59
N HIS A 24 -5.12 5.85 3.34
CA HIS A 24 -6.11 5.92 2.28
C HIS A 24 -6.57 4.55 1.78
N GLY A 25 -5.72 3.53 1.85
CA GLY A 25 -6.06 2.20 1.38
C GLY A 25 -6.97 1.45 2.35
N SER A 26 -7.91 0.68 1.81
CA SER A 26 -8.72 -0.25 2.57
C SER A 26 -7.85 -1.32 3.27
N THR A 27 -8.34 -1.87 4.37
CA THR A 27 -7.61 -2.92 5.10
C THR A 27 -7.37 -4.17 4.23
N ASP A 28 -8.25 -4.46 3.28
CA ASP A 28 -8.08 -5.54 2.29
C ASP A 28 -6.92 -5.24 1.33
N LEU A 29 -6.89 -4.04 0.75
CA LEU A 29 -5.80 -3.59 -0.11
C LEU A 29 -4.47 -3.63 0.64
N GLN A 30 -4.43 -3.12 1.86
CA GLN A 30 -3.24 -3.16 2.71
C GLN A 30 -2.75 -4.61 2.97
N ALA A 31 -3.66 -5.53 3.26
CA ALA A 31 -3.32 -6.95 3.47
C ALA A 31 -2.78 -7.62 2.19
N ARG A 32 -3.38 -7.30 1.03
CA ARG A 32 -2.94 -7.79 -0.29
C ARG A 32 -1.56 -7.29 -0.66
N ILE A 33 -1.25 -6.01 -0.40
CA ILE A 33 0.08 -5.44 -0.62
C ILE A 33 1.10 -6.07 0.34
N ALA A 34 0.73 -6.24 1.61
CA ALA A 34 1.55 -6.89 2.62
C ALA A 34 1.75 -8.41 2.41
N GLU A 35 1.05 -9.00 1.44
CA GLU A 35 1.05 -10.42 1.11
C GLU A 35 0.73 -11.31 2.33
N VAL A 36 -0.29 -10.91 3.09
CA VAL A 36 -0.81 -11.66 4.24
C VAL A 36 -2.33 -11.80 4.15
N SER A 37 -2.90 -12.71 4.94
CA SER A 37 -4.36 -12.81 5.03
C SER A 37 -4.93 -11.55 5.70
N LEU A 38 -6.17 -11.18 5.36
CA LEU A 38 -6.87 -10.06 5.99
C LEU A 38 -6.97 -10.23 7.52
N ASP A 39 -7.27 -11.46 7.98
CA ASP A 39 -7.36 -11.77 9.40
C ASP A 39 -6.03 -11.60 10.13
N ASP A 40 -4.92 -11.99 9.50
CA ASP A 40 -3.58 -11.79 10.08
C ASP A 40 -3.20 -10.32 10.08
N TYR A 41 -3.52 -9.58 9.01
CA TYR A 41 -3.23 -8.16 8.91
C TYR A 41 -3.98 -7.35 9.98
N ILE A 42 -5.26 -7.64 10.23
CA ILE A 42 -6.06 -6.97 11.28
C ILE A 42 -5.48 -7.21 12.68
N ARG A 43 -4.77 -8.33 12.89
CA ARG A 43 -4.09 -8.63 14.16
C ARG A 43 -2.74 -7.93 14.31
N MET A 44 -2.20 -7.35 13.25
CA MET A 44 -0.95 -6.59 13.29
C MET A 44 -1.17 -5.21 13.89
N THR A 45 -0.14 -4.67 14.53
CA THR A 45 -0.09 -3.23 14.83
C THR A 45 0.12 -2.44 13.54
N ALA A 46 -0.25 -1.16 13.55
CA ALA A 46 -0.01 -0.28 12.40
C ALA A 46 1.46 -0.28 11.95
N ALA A 47 2.41 -0.29 12.91
CA ALA A 47 3.85 -0.37 12.60
C ALA A 47 4.24 -1.70 11.93
N GLN A 48 3.70 -2.83 12.40
CA GLN A 48 3.96 -4.14 11.79
C GLN A 48 3.39 -4.22 10.36
N GLY A 49 2.19 -3.66 10.15
CA GLY A 49 1.58 -3.55 8.84
C GLY A 49 2.42 -2.69 7.89
N ALA A 50 2.86 -1.51 8.35
CA ALA A 50 3.72 -0.60 7.58
C ALA A 50 5.03 -1.26 7.18
N ASP A 51 5.72 -1.91 8.14
CA ASP A 51 6.96 -2.62 7.89
C ASP A 51 6.78 -3.75 6.87
N ARG A 52 5.64 -4.47 6.93
CA ARG A 52 5.34 -5.53 5.96
C ARG A 52 5.04 -4.99 4.56
N ILE A 53 4.23 -3.95 4.45
CA ILE A 53 3.96 -3.26 3.18
C ILE A 53 5.29 -2.78 2.58
N LYS A 54 6.14 -2.13 3.38
CA LYS A 54 7.45 -1.63 2.94
C LYS A 54 8.35 -2.73 2.40
N GLN A 55 8.43 -3.86 3.10
CA GLN A 55 9.21 -5.02 2.64
C GLN A 55 8.67 -5.59 1.33
N GLN A 56 7.34 -5.63 1.17
CA GLN A 56 6.73 -6.20 -0.03
C GLN A 56 6.85 -5.27 -1.24
N ILE A 57 6.71 -3.95 -1.07
CA ILE A 57 6.92 -2.98 -2.15
C ILE A 57 8.36 -3.11 -2.73
N ALA A 58 9.34 -3.50 -1.92
CA ALA A 58 10.70 -3.69 -2.40
C ALA A 58 10.90 -4.94 -3.30
N VAL A 59 10.00 -5.92 -3.27
CA VAL A 59 10.13 -7.18 -4.01
C VAL A 59 8.97 -7.49 -4.96
N ILE A 60 7.87 -6.75 -4.84
CA ILE A 60 6.70 -6.89 -5.71
C ILE A 60 7.07 -6.54 -7.17
N PRO A 61 6.56 -7.29 -8.16
CA PRO A 61 6.70 -6.90 -9.56
C PRO A 61 6.06 -5.53 -9.83
N GLU A 62 6.70 -4.70 -10.65
CA GLU A 62 6.23 -3.34 -10.96
C GLU A 62 4.79 -3.32 -11.48
N GLU A 63 4.42 -4.26 -12.35
CA GLU A 63 3.05 -4.36 -12.90
C GLU A 63 2.00 -4.53 -11.80
N LYS A 64 2.27 -5.41 -10.82
CA LYS A 64 1.36 -5.67 -9.70
C LYS A 64 1.34 -4.49 -8.72
N TYR A 65 2.47 -3.80 -8.56
CA TYR A 65 2.52 -2.57 -7.77
C TYR A 65 1.68 -1.45 -8.41
N ASP A 66 1.77 -1.29 -9.73
CA ASP A 66 0.98 -0.31 -10.46
C ASP A 66 -0.52 -0.60 -10.35
N GLU A 67 -0.94 -1.87 -10.41
CA GLU A 67 -2.33 -2.28 -10.14
C GLU A 67 -2.81 -1.83 -8.76
N PHE A 68 -2.00 -2.02 -7.72
CA PHE A 68 -2.34 -1.58 -6.37
C PHE A 68 -2.40 -0.06 -6.24
N LEU A 69 -1.50 0.67 -6.90
CA LEU A 69 -1.54 2.13 -6.90
C LEU A 69 -2.74 2.69 -7.66
N LEU A 70 -3.19 2.01 -8.72
CA LEU A 70 -4.43 2.36 -9.43
C LEU A 70 -5.65 2.16 -8.52
N GLU A 71 -5.74 1.00 -7.88
CA GLU A 71 -6.82 0.69 -6.94
C GLU A 71 -6.88 1.72 -5.81
N LEU A 72 -5.72 2.11 -5.26
CA LEU A 72 -5.59 3.12 -4.20
C LEU A 72 -6.09 4.52 -4.61
N ILE A 73 -6.08 4.87 -5.90
CA ILE A 73 -6.58 6.16 -6.41
C ILE A 73 -8.09 6.12 -6.67
N ASP A 74 -8.63 4.92 -6.89
CA ASP A 74 -10.05 4.70 -7.17
C ASP A 74 -10.90 4.58 -5.90
N GLU A 75 -10.30 4.25 -4.74
CA GLU A 75 -10.93 4.29 -3.40
C GLU A 75 -11.25 5.73 -2.92
#